data_AF-A0A497GQC7-F1
#
_entry.id   AF-A0A497GQC7-F1
#
_cell.length_a   1.000
_cell.length_b   1.000
_cell.length_c   1.000
_cell.angle_alpha   90.00
_cell.angle_beta   90.00
_cell.angle_gamma   90.00
#
_symmetry.space_group_name_H-M   'P 1'
#
loop_
_entity.id
_entity.type
_entity.pdbx_description
1 polymer ?
#
loop_
_entity_poly.entity_id
_entity_poly.type
_entity_poly.pdbx_seq_one_letter_code
_entity_poly.pdbx_strand_id
1 'polypeptide(L)'
;MGGKQYLRILLPLIILPTLLYISLAWPALLYGMFYYALSSGREFLNEVKNSVSLLFRDSLDYLGVNIVLSLEVHIFTLAVLAVFRALRPGKGIKAEIEDAGSLPLNPSSYLSLALLKHSIMMAYDLKTILSLRKYGKSRPHRRVRLDESYLLGSLMIGVIASTILLLTYEVNYVLFWNVFLLYLLVIIVFMMALGRVSILDEAAGKSLGLWHRGNSLIATYGTGELVEMRIGERTAILALSLSTGMCGVLTTLGSVLLRAPLTFTLVPITFDMLSVLTALMEFQGLRSIPRMFWDMKMLGMSILTMSLVISWGVYLSGVVYYISKILELSISTNMIVTMVSCMWMIIAITSSALLRNLSPTKRVALLGALLTLIPPLLLFL
;
A
#
# COMPACT_ATOMS: atom_id res chain seq x y z
N MET A 1 56.57 75.43 5.59
CA MET A 1 56.03 74.23 6.29
C MET A 1 54.52 74.40 6.38
N GLY A 2 53.67 73.56 5.77
CA GLY A 2 52.22 73.76 5.92
C GLY A 2 51.28 72.83 5.15
N GLY A 3 51.65 72.30 3.98
CA GLY A 3 50.71 71.49 3.18
C GLY A 3 50.62 70.01 3.59
N LYS A 4 51.75 69.36 3.89
CA LYS A 4 51.81 67.91 4.17
C LYS A 4 51.25 67.52 5.55
N GLN A 5 51.21 68.44 6.51
CA GLN A 5 50.66 68.20 7.86
C GLN A 5 49.12 68.25 7.86
N TYR A 6 48.52 69.18 7.12
CA TYR A 6 47.06 69.25 6.97
C TYR A 6 46.52 68.03 6.24
N LEU A 7 47.20 67.57 5.17
CA LEU A 7 46.78 66.37 4.44
C LEU A 7 46.82 65.11 5.32
N ARG A 8 47.79 64.96 6.24
CA ARG A 8 47.87 63.82 7.17
C ARG A 8 46.77 63.79 8.24
N ILE A 9 46.20 64.95 8.58
CA ILE A 9 45.14 65.06 9.58
C ILE A 9 43.75 64.96 8.92
N LEU A 10 43.59 65.54 7.72
CA LEU A 10 42.33 65.50 6.96
C LEU A 10 42.04 64.14 6.33
N LEU A 11 43.06 63.40 5.87
CA LEU A 11 42.86 62.08 5.25
C LEU A 11 42.14 61.09 6.20
N PRO A 12 42.60 60.87 7.45
CA PRO A 12 41.88 59.99 8.37
C PRO A 12 40.54 60.60 8.82
N LEU A 13 40.40 61.93 8.86
CA LEU A 13 39.15 62.59 9.23
C LEU A 13 38.04 62.39 8.18
N ILE A 14 38.38 62.08 6.93
CA ILE A 14 37.42 61.81 5.84
C ILE A 14 37.29 60.29 5.62
N ILE A 15 38.41 59.56 5.65
CA ILE A 15 38.44 58.11 5.39
C ILE A 15 37.79 57.33 6.55
N LEU A 16 38.02 57.73 7.80
CA LEU A 16 37.46 57.03 8.96
C LEU A 16 35.92 57.11 9.00
N PRO A 17 35.25 58.28 8.85
CA PRO A 17 33.79 58.33 8.81
C PRO A 17 33.19 57.75 7.53
N THR A 18 33.89 57.77 6.38
CA THR A 18 33.39 57.10 5.17
C THR A 18 33.49 55.57 5.29
N LEU A 19 34.56 55.03 5.88
CA LEU A 19 34.64 53.61 6.24
C LEU A 19 33.60 53.23 7.30
N LEU A 20 33.38 54.08 8.31
CA LEU A 20 32.33 53.88 9.32
C LEU A 20 30.94 53.88 8.69
N TYR A 21 30.65 54.84 7.79
CA TYR A 21 29.40 54.92 7.04
C TYR A 21 29.19 53.69 6.17
N ILE A 22 30.20 53.23 5.42
CA ILE A 22 30.12 52.00 4.62
C ILE A 22 29.92 50.77 5.52
N SER A 23 30.61 50.70 6.67
CA SER A 23 30.49 49.60 7.62
C SER A 23 29.14 49.54 8.34
N LEU A 24 28.43 50.66 8.47
CA LEU A 24 27.10 50.76 9.08
C LEU A 24 25.97 50.66 8.03
N ALA A 25 26.17 51.21 6.84
CA ALA A 25 25.21 51.19 5.75
C ALA A 25 25.09 49.80 5.10
N TRP A 26 26.19 49.04 5.03
CA TRP A 26 26.17 47.70 4.41
C TRP A 26 25.35 46.68 5.22
N PRO A 27 25.48 46.57 6.56
CA PRO A 27 24.57 45.76 7.37
C PRO A 27 23.12 46.23 7.32
N ALA A 28 22.87 47.55 7.25
CA ALA A 28 21.51 48.08 7.15
C ALA A 28 20.85 47.74 5.79
N LEU A 29 21.60 47.80 4.69
CA LEU A 29 21.15 47.35 3.37
C LEU A 29 20.91 45.84 3.33
N LEU A 30 21.84 45.05 3.87
CA LEU A 30 21.67 43.59 3.99
C LEU A 30 20.46 43.24 4.87
N TYR A 31 20.25 43.95 5.97
CA TYR A 31 19.09 43.78 6.84
C TYR A 31 17.79 44.16 6.13
N GLY A 32 17.77 45.27 5.38
CA GLY A 32 16.61 45.70 4.58
C GLY A 32 16.27 44.72 3.46
N MET A 33 17.28 44.23 2.72
CA MET A 33 17.11 43.18 1.70
C MET A 33 16.65 41.86 2.31
N PHE A 34 17.19 41.48 3.48
CA PHE A 34 16.76 40.29 4.20
C PHE A 34 15.31 40.42 4.69
N TYR A 35 14.93 41.58 5.24
CA TYR A 35 13.57 41.85 5.67
C TYR A 35 12.58 41.83 4.49
N TYR A 36 12.95 42.45 3.36
CA TYR A 36 12.16 42.40 2.13
C TYR A 36 12.04 40.98 1.58
N ALA A 37 13.13 40.22 1.55
CA ALA A 37 13.10 38.82 1.13
C ALA A 37 12.22 37.97 2.08
N LEU A 38 12.26 38.25 3.39
CA LEU A 38 11.43 37.57 4.38
C LEU A 38 9.95 37.94 4.22
N SER A 39 9.62 39.22 3.97
CA SER A 39 8.25 39.67 3.76
C SER A 39 7.66 39.13 2.47
N SER A 40 8.38 39.22 1.35
CA SER A 40 7.96 38.64 0.06
C SER A 40 7.86 37.12 0.14
N GLY A 41 8.76 36.47 0.88
CA GLY A 41 8.68 35.04 1.17
C GLY A 41 7.41 34.68 1.94
N ARG A 42 7.06 35.46 2.97
CA ARG A 42 5.82 35.25 3.74
C ARG A 42 4.55 35.47 2.91
N GLU A 43 4.53 36.52 2.10
CA GLU A 43 3.42 36.77 1.16
C GLU A 43 3.24 35.62 0.18
N PHE A 44 4.34 35.12 -0.40
CA PHE A 44 4.32 33.95 -1.26
C PHE A 44 3.77 32.71 -0.55
N LEU A 45 4.21 32.43 0.69
CA LEU A 45 3.71 31.30 1.47
C LEU A 45 2.19 31.42 1.74
N ASN A 46 1.72 32.62 2.09
CA ASN A 46 0.30 32.88 2.31
C ASN A 46 -0.53 32.68 1.04
N GLU A 47 -0.05 33.12 -0.11
CA GLU A 47 -0.73 32.92 -1.39
C GLU A 47 -0.78 31.44 -1.81
N VAL A 48 0.31 30.69 -1.56
CA VAL A 48 0.33 29.24 -1.78
C VAL A 48 -0.65 28.54 -0.86
N LYS A 49 -0.71 28.91 0.43
CA LYS A 49 -1.69 28.38 1.39
C LYS A 49 -3.13 28.63 0.94
N ASN A 50 -3.43 29.87 0.53
CA ASN A 50 -4.75 30.22 0.00
C ASN A 50 -5.07 29.42 -1.27
N SER A 51 -4.08 29.23 -2.15
CA SER A 51 -4.19 28.44 -3.37
C SER A 51 -4.49 26.97 -3.09
N VAL A 52 -3.80 26.34 -2.13
CA VAL A 52 -4.09 24.96 -1.68
C VAL A 52 -5.50 24.88 -1.11
N SER A 53 -5.89 25.84 -0.26
CA SER A 53 -7.24 25.88 0.29
C SER A 53 -8.29 25.99 -0.81
N LEU A 54 -8.08 26.81 -1.83
CA LEU A 54 -9.01 26.97 -2.96
C LEU A 54 -9.09 25.73 -3.85
N LEU A 55 -7.96 25.05 -4.08
CA LEU A 55 -7.92 23.81 -4.86
C LEU A 55 -8.70 22.68 -4.21
N PHE A 56 -8.55 22.51 -2.89
CA PHE A 56 -9.02 21.31 -2.18
C PHE A 56 -10.29 21.51 -1.35
N ARG A 57 -10.78 22.74 -1.16
CA ARG A 57 -12.00 23.01 -0.35
C ARG A 57 -13.21 22.21 -0.82
N ASP A 58 -13.43 22.17 -2.13
CA ASP A 58 -14.59 21.49 -2.74
C ASP A 58 -14.27 20.06 -3.20
N SER A 59 -13.02 19.60 -3.01
CA SER A 59 -12.52 18.32 -3.54
C SER A 59 -11.82 17.46 -2.48
N LEU A 60 -12.15 17.64 -1.19
CA LEU A 60 -11.57 16.87 -0.08
C LEU A 60 -11.76 15.35 -0.25
N ASP A 61 -12.95 14.92 -0.68
CA ASP A 61 -13.23 13.51 -0.95
C ASP A 61 -12.34 12.96 -2.08
N TYR A 62 -12.14 13.77 -3.13
CA TYR A 62 -11.25 13.43 -4.25
C TYR A 62 -9.80 13.32 -3.80
N LEU A 63 -9.33 14.26 -2.95
CA LEU A 63 -7.99 14.20 -2.37
C LEU A 63 -7.80 12.94 -1.53
N GLY A 64 -8.73 12.65 -0.63
CA GLY A 64 -8.68 11.45 0.24
C GLY A 64 -8.61 10.16 -0.56
N VAL A 65 -9.46 10.01 -1.58
CA VAL A 65 -9.44 8.84 -2.48
C VAL A 65 -8.10 8.71 -3.20
N ASN A 66 -7.55 9.80 -3.74
CA ASN A 66 -6.28 9.74 -4.46
C ASN A 66 -5.08 9.41 -3.55
N ILE A 67 -5.11 9.85 -2.29
CA ILE A 67 -4.09 9.50 -1.29
C ILE A 67 -4.12 7.99 -1.04
N VAL A 68 -5.31 7.43 -0.75
CA VAL A 68 -5.48 6.00 -0.48
C VAL A 68 -5.12 5.17 -1.72
N LEU A 69 -5.63 5.56 -2.89
CA LEU A 69 -5.34 4.87 -4.15
C LEU A 69 -3.84 4.87 -4.47
N SER A 70 -3.14 5.99 -4.27
CA SER A 70 -1.69 6.05 -4.51
C SER A 70 -0.92 5.10 -3.59
N LEU A 71 -1.33 4.99 -2.32
CA LEU A 71 -0.77 4.05 -1.36
C LEU A 71 -1.07 2.59 -1.76
N GLU A 72 -2.30 2.29 -2.18
CA GLU A 72 -2.69 0.96 -2.67
C GLU A 72 -1.88 0.55 -3.90
N VAL A 73 -1.77 1.44 -4.90
CA VAL A 73 -0.95 1.22 -6.11
C VAL A 73 0.51 0.97 -5.74
N HIS A 74 1.07 1.71 -4.78
CA HIS A 74 2.43 1.50 -4.31
C HIS A 74 2.62 0.11 -3.69
N ILE A 75 1.74 -0.27 -2.75
CA ILE A 75 1.80 -1.58 -2.06
C ILE A 75 1.60 -2.71 -3.07
N PHE A 76 0.64 -2.57 -3.98
CA PHE A 76 0.39 -3.54 -5.04
C PHE A 76 1.61 -3.69 -5.96
N THR A 77 2.24 -2.59 -6.38
CA THR A 77 3.43 -2.63 -7.23
C THR A 77 4.60 -3.33 -6.52
N LEU A 78 4.81 -3.06 -5.23
CA LEU A 78 5.80 -3.77 -4.42
C LEU A 78 5.52 -5.28 -4.38
N ALA A 79 4.27 -5.66 -4.15
CA ALA A 79 3.85 -7.05 -4.11
C ALA A 79 4.07 -7.76 -5.45
N VAL A 80 3.68 -7.13 -6.56
CA VAL A 80 3.89 -7.62 -7.93
C VAL A 80 5.39 -7.78 -8.22
N LEU A 81 6.22 -6.79 -7.90
CA LEU A 81 7.67 -6.88 -8.09
C LEU A 81 8.31 -7.97 -7.21
N ALA A 82 7.79 -8.21 -6.01
CA ALA A 82 8.24 -9.30 -5.15
C ALA A 82 7.91 -10.66 -5.78
N VAL A 83 6.69 -10.84 -6.28
CA VAL A 83 6.27 -12.01 -7.05
C VAL A 83 7.19 -12.17 -8.28
N PHE A 84 7.34 -11.18 -9.16
CA PHE A 84 8.18 -11.33 -10.35
C PHE A 84 9.65 -11.70 -10.07
N ARG A 85 10.25 -11.24 -8.96
CA ARG A 85 11.63 -11.63 -8.63
C ARG A 85 11.75 -13.09 -8.20
N ALA A 86 10.72 -13.67 -7.63
CA ALA A 86 10.72 -15.10 -7.33
C ALA A 86 10.84 -15.98 -8.60
N LEU A 87 10.63 -15.43 -9.81
CA LEU A 87 10.93 -16.09 -11.09
C LEU A 87 12.41 -16.12 -11.45
N ARG A 88 13.25 -15.20 -10.94
CA ARG A 88 14.68 -15.20 -11.26
C ARG A 88 15.40 -16.22 -10.37
N PRO A 89 16.07 -17.24 -10.95
CA PRO A 89 16.79 -18.25 -10.19
C PRO A 89 18.11 -17.67 -9.66
N GLY A 90 18.05 -16.83 -8.64
CA GLY A 90 19.21 -16.36 -7.89
C GLY A 90 19.65 -17.39 -6.86
N LYS A 91 20.92 -17.82 -6.93
CA LYS A 91 21.53 -18.89 -6.09
C LYS A 91 21.55 -18.60 -4.57
N GLY A 92 21.30 -17.38 -4.11
CA GLY A 92 21.38 -17.01 -2.68
C GLY A 92 20.10 -17.19 -1.86
N ILE A 93 18.94 -17.38 -2.49
CA ILE A 93 17.64 -17.22 -1.83
C ILE A 93 17.14 -18.52 -1.14
N LYS A 94 17.67 -19.69 -1.52
CA LYS A 94 17.32 -20.95 -0.85
C LYS A 94 17.78 -20.97 0.62
N ALA A 95 18.98 -20.47 0.90
CA ALA A 95 19.55 -20.42 2.24
C ALA A 95 18.83 -19.42 3.16
N GLU A 96 18.44 -18.24 2.66
CA GLU A 96 17.70 -17.24 3.47
C GLU A 96 16.26 -17.65 3.79
N ILE A 97 15.62 -18.48 2.95
CA ILE A 97 14.27 -19.00 3.20
C ILE A 97 14.32 -20.20 4.15
N GLU A 98 15.37 -21.03 4.10
CA GLU A 98 15.62 -22.05 5.10
C GLU A 98 15.92 -21.42 6.48
N ASP A 99 16.69 -20.32 6.53
CA ASP A 99 16.90 -19.55 7.76
C ASP A 99 15.60 -18.90 8.28
N ALA A 100 14.75 -18.36 7.40
CA ALA A 100 13.43 -17.84 7.77
C ALA A 100 12.43 -18.94 8.19
N GLY A 101 12.65 -20.18 7.74
CA GLY A 101 11.87 -21.37 8.07
C GLY A 101 12.16 -21.94 9.46
N SER A 102 13.31 -21.58 10.05
CA SER A 102 13.70 -21.98 11.42
C SER A 102 13.04 -21.16 12.53
N LEU A 103 12.27 -20.12 12.19
CA LEU A 103 11.56 -19.33 13.19
C LEU A 103 10.46 -20.18 13.86
N PRO A 104 10.46 -20.32 15.20
CA PRO A 104 9.45 -21.10 15.91
C PRO A 104 8.04 -20.59 15.55
N LEU A 105 7.08 -21.51 15.41
CA LEU A 105 5.71 -21.14 15.10
C LEU A 105 5.17 -20.23 16.20
N ASN A 106 4.88 -18.98 15.85
CA ASN A 106 4.16 -18.07 16.72
C ASN A 106 2.71 -18.56 16.92
N PRO A 107 2.08 -18.33 18.09
CA PRO A 107 0.69 -18.71 18.35
C PRO A 107 -0.31 -18.23 17.29
N SER A 108 -0.08 -17.05 16.70
CA SER A 108 -0.90 -16.49 15.62
C SER A 108 -0.83 -17.31 14.32
N SER A 109 0.32 -17.96 14.06
CA SER A 109 0.51 -18.81 12.88
C SER A 109 -0.27 -20.12 13.01
N TYR A 110 -0.37 -20.66 14.24
CA TYR A 110 -1.21 -21.84 14.50
C TYR A 110 -2.69 -21.54 14.25
N LEU A 111 -3.19 -20.39 14.71
CA LEU A 111 -4.56 -19.98 14.44
C LEU A 111 -4.84 -19.87 12.93
N SER A 112 -3.95 -19.23 12.18
CA SER A 112 -4.11 -19.10 10.72
C SER A 112 -4.09 -20.44 9.98
N LEU A 113 -3.25 -21.38 10.42
CA LEU A 113 -3.19 -22.73 9.85
C LEU A 113 -4.43 -23.55 10.23
N ALA A 114 -4.94 -23.38 11.45
CA ALA A 114 -6.18 -24.03 11.89
C ALA A 114 -7.39 -23.52 11.10
N LEU A 115 -7.46 -22.21 10.81
CA LEU A 115 -8.50 -21.62 9.95
C LEU A 115 -8.43 -22.18 8.53
N LEU A 116 -7.23 -22.28 7.95
CA LEU A 116 -7.02 -22.90 6.64
C LEU A 116 -7.44 -24.37 6.62
N LYS A 117 -7.12 -25.13 7.66
CA LYS A 117 -7.57 -26.52 7.79
C LYS A 117 -9.11 -26.62 7.85
N HIS A 118 -9.74 -25.75 8.63
CA HIS A 118 -11.21 -25.72 8.74
C HIS A 118 -11.89 -25.33 7.42
N SER A 119 -11.32 -24.40 6.64
CA SER A 119 -11.92 -24.05 5.34
C SER A 119 -11.89 -25.22 4.36
N ILE A 120 -10.81 -26.01 4.37
CA ILE A 120 -10.69 -27.23 3.55
C ILE A 120 -11.69 -28.30 4.01
N MET A 121 -11.87 -28.45 5.33
CA MET A 121 -12.89 -29.34 5.89
C MET A 121 -14.30 -28.91 5.50
N MET A 122 -14.63 -27.63 5.59
CA MET A 122 -15.93 -27.12 5.13
C MET A 122 -16.17 -27.40 3.64
N ALA A 123 -15.14 -27.26 2.79
CA ALA A 123 -15.25 -27.59 1.37
C ALA A 123 -15.51 -29.10 1.15
N TYR A 124 -14.90 -29.96 1.97
CA TYR A 124 -15.19 -31.39 1.97
C TYR A 124 -16.62 -31.68 2.41
N ASP A 125 -17.08 -31.09 3.51
CA ASP A 125 -18.44 -31.27 4.04
C ASP A 125 -19.50 -30.81 3.04
N LEU A 126 -19.26 -29.69 2.35
CA LEU A 126 -20.13 -29.21 1.28
C LEU A 126 -20.19 -30.22 0.12
N LYS A 127 -19.05 -30.79 -0.28
CA LYS A 127 -18.98 -31.82 -1.32
C LYS A 127 -19.70 -33.10 -0.91
N THR A 128 -19.55 -33.56 0.33
CA THR A 128 -20.25 -34.75 0.83
C THR A 128 -21.75 -34.50 0.92
N ILE A 129 -22.22 -33.34 1.40
CA ILE A 129 -23.65 -33.01 1.42
C ILE A 129 -24.25 -33.00 0.00
N LEU A 130 -23.58 -32.35 -0.95
CA LEU A 130 -24.05 -32.28 -2.35
C LEU A 130 -24.00 -33.63 -3.05
N SER A 131 -22.99 -34.46 -2.78
CA SER A 131 -22.86 -35.80 -3.40
C SER A 131 -23.76 -36.85 -2.73
N LEU A 132 -24.00 -36.79 -1.42
CA LEU A 132 -24.97 -37.63 -0.71
C LEU A 132 -26.39 -37.42 -1.25
N ARG A 133 -26.73 -36.17 -1.61
CA ARG A 133 -28.01 -35.84 -2.23
C ARG A 133 -28.17 -36.39 -3.66
N LYS A 134 -27.05 -36.66 -4.35
CA LYS A 134 -27.03 -37.05 -5.77
C LYS A 134 -26.79 -38.56 -5.98
N TYR A 135 -26.09 -39.25 -5.07
CA TYR A 135 -25.60 -40.62 -5.29
C TYR A 135 -25.80 -41.60 -4.13
N GLY A 136 -26.62 -41.29 -3.11
CA GLY A 136 -27.11 -42.27 -2.13
C GLY A 136 -26.08 -43.31 -1.63
N LYS A 137 -25.39 -43.01 -0.53
CA LYS A 137 -24.42 -43.90 0.15
C LYS A 137 -23.20 -44.33 -0.70
N SER A 138 -22.38 -43.36 -1.13
CA SER A 138 -20.99 -43.68 -1.52
C SER A 138 -20.10 -43.64 -0.27
N ARG A 139 -19.39 -44.74 0.02
CA ARG A 139 -18.40 -44.79 1.12
C ARG A 139 -17.34 -43.68 0.91
N PRO A 140 -16.92 -42.98 1.98
CA PRO A 140 -15.90 -41.95 1.86
C PRO A 140 -14.62 -42.60 1.32
N HIS A 141 -14.16 -42.13 0.17
CA HIS A 141 -12.90 -42.60 -0.39
C HIS A 141 -11.75 -42.14 0.51
N ARG A 142 -10.78 -43.01 0.79
CA ARG A 142 -9.60 -42.71 1.62
C ARG A 142 -8.79 -41.50 1.10
N ARG A 143 -8.93 -41.16 -0.19
CA ARG A 143 -8.36 -39.98 -0.84
C ARG A 143 -9.44 -39.26 -1.64
N VAL A 144 -9.66 -37.98 -1.36
CA VAL A 144 -10.65 -37.15 -2.07
C VAL A 144 -9.96 -35.92 -2.66
N ARG A 145 -10.10 -35.73 -3.98
CA ARG A 145 -9.73 -34.48 -4.64
C ARG A 145 -10.84 -33.46 -4.45
N LEU A 146 -10.49 -32.27 -3.98
CA LEU A 146 -11.43 -31.19 -3.68
C LEU A 146 -11.40 -30.03 -4.67
N ASP A 147 -10.55 -30.09 -5.69
CA ASP A 147 -10.25 -28.96 -6.59
C ASP A 147 -11.50 -28.21 -7.08
N GLU A 148 -12.46 -28.91 -7.71
CA GLU A 148 -13.70 -28.31 -8.22
C GLU A 148 -14.60 -27.75 -7.12
N SER A 149 -14.77 -28.50 -6.03
CA SER A 149 -15.64 -28.11 -4.92
C SER A 149 -15.07 -26.94 -4.14
N TYR A 150 -13.74 -26.86 -4.06
CA TYR A 150 -13.00 -25.77 -3.44
C TYR A 150 -13.09 -24.48 -4.26
N LEU A 151 -12.94 -24.58 -5.60
CA LEU A 151 -13.15 -23.44 -6.50
C LEU A 151 -14.59 -22.91 -6.43
N LEU A 152 -15.57 -23.80 -6.51
CA LEU A 152 -16.99 -23.42 -6.42
C LEU A 152 -17.32 -22.80 -5.05
N GLY A 153 -16.82 -23.39 -3.97
CA GLY A 153 -16.99 -22.85 -2.62
C GLY A 153 -16.41 -21.45 -2.49
N SER A 154 -15.22 -21.23 -3.05
CA SER A 154 -14.57 -19.91 -3.05
C SER A 154 -15.35 -18.87 -3.85
N LEU A 155 -15.87 -19.23 -5.03
CA LEU A 155 -16.76 -18.37 -5.82
C LEU A 155 -17.97 -17.93 -4.98
N MET A 156 -18.65 -18.89 -4.36
CA MET A 156 -19.86 -18.63 -3.57
C MET A 156 -19.56 -17.74 -2.36
N ILE A 157 -18.43 -17.96 -1.68
CA ILE A 157 -17.98 -17.09 -0.59
C ILE A 157 -17.76 -15.66 -1.10
N GLY A 158 -17.12 -15.49 -2.26
CA GLY A 158 -16.92 -14.17 -2.87
C GLY A 158 -18.26 -13.47 -3.18
N VAL A 159 -19.23 -14.19 -3.75
CA VAL A 159 -20.57 -13.66 -4.01
C VAL A 159 -21.27 -13.24 -2.71
N ILE A 160 -21.29 -14.12 -1.70
CA ILE A 160 -21.92 -13.86 -0.40
C ILE A 160 -21.28 -12.65 0.29
N ALA A 161 -19.94 -12.61 0.35
CA ALA A 161 -19.20 -11.50 0.95
C ALA A 161 -19.50 -10.17 0.23
N SER A 162 -19.58 -10.19 -1.09
CA SER A 162 -19.95 -9.01 -1.89
C SER A 162 -21.36 -8.52 -1.58
N THR A 163 -22.33 -9.44 -1.49
CA THR A 163 -23.70 -9.09 -1.13
C THR A 163 -23.77 -8.51 0.27
N ILE A 164 -23.05 -9.06 1.24
CA ILE A 164 -22.97 -8.51 2.60
C ILE A 164 -22.37 -7.10 2.58
N LEU A 165 -21.31 -6.87 1.81
CA LEU A 165 -20.71 -5.53 1.67
C LEU A 165 -21.71 -4.52 1.08
N LEU A 166 -22.44 -4.89 0.03
CA LEU A 166 -23.44 -4.01 -0.57
C LEU A 166 -24.61 -3.71 0.37
N LEU A 167 -25.11 -4.72 1.10
CA LEU A 167 -26.17 -4.52 2.08
C LEU A 167 -25.71 -3.64 3.25
N THR A 168 -24.50 -3.88 3.77
CA THR A 168 -23.96 -3.08 4.87
C THR A 168 -23.69 -1.65 4.46
N TYR A 169 -23.33 -1.40 3.19
CA TYR A 169 -23.20 -0.07 2.63
C TYR A 169 -24.51 0.72 2.66
N GLU A 170 -25.63 0.11 2.26
CA GLU A 170 -26.94 0.78 2.32
C GLU A 170 -27.40 1.04 3.76
N VAL A 171 -27.08 0.13 4.69
CA VAL A 171 -27.52 0.25 6.09
C VAL A 171 -26.70 1.27 6.87
N ASN A 172 -25.37 1.21 6.78
CA ASN A 172 -24.48 2.05 7.58
C ASN A 172 -23.08 2.18 6.97
N TYR A 173 -22.71 3.40 6.61
CA TYR A 173 -21.40 3.72 6.01
C TYR A 173 -20.20 3.30 6.86
N VAL A 174 -20.25 3.47 8.19
CA VAL A 174 -19.15 3.09 9.09
C VAL A 174 -19.05 1.58 9.22
N LEU A 175 -20.19 0.89 9.33
CA LEU A 175 -20.24 -0.57 9.37
C LEU A 175 -19.66 -1.18 8.10
N PHE A 176 -20.01 -0.62 6.93
CA PHE A 176 -19.47 -1.05 5.64
C PHE A 176 -17.94 -1.06 5.63
N TRP A 177 -17.30 0.05 6.02
CA TRP A 177 -15.84 0.12 6.04
C TRP A 177 -15.22 -0.86 7.03
N ASN A 178 -15.84 -1.08 8.20
CA ASN A 178 -15.38 -2.07 9.16
C ASN A 178 -15.47 -3.50 8.59
N VAL A 179 -16.56 -3.84 7.91
CA VAL A 179 -16.75 -5.15 7.27
C VAL A 179 -15.77 -5.33 6.11
N PHE A 180 -15.55 -4.29 5.29
CA PHE A 180 -14.55 -4.28 4.22
C PHE A 180 -13.13 -4.53 4.76
N LEU A 181 -12.71 -3.79 5.78
CA LEU A 181 -11.39 -3.95 6.40
C LEU A 181 -11.23 -5.33 7.05
N LEU A 182 -12.28 -5.84 7.71
CA LEU A 182 -12.28 -7.19 8.28
C LEU A 182 -12.11 -8.24 7.19
N TYR A 183 -12.81 -8.09 6.05
CA TYR A 183 -12.70 -9.03 4.95
C TYR A 183 -11.31 -9.01 4.30
N LEU A 184 -10.72 -7.83 4.09
CA LEU A 184 -9.32 -7.70 3.66
C LEU A 184 -8.36 -8.39 4.63
N LEU A 185 -8.55 -8.20 5.93
CA LEU A 185 -7.74 -8.86 6.97
C LEU A 185 -7.84 -10.39 6.86
N VAL A 186 -9.05 -10.93 6.68
CA VAL A 186 -9.27 -12.37 6.50
C VAL A 186 -8.53 -12.89 5.26
N ILE A 187 -8.61 -12.18 4.13
CA ILE A 187 -7.90 -12.55 2.89
C ILE A 187 -6.38 -12.57 3.13
N ILE A 188 -5.83 -11.53 3.78
CA ILE A 188 -4.40 -11.43 4.09
C ILE A 188 -3.94 -12.57 5.01
N VAL A 189 -4.68 -12.84 6.09
CA VAL A 189 -4.38 -13.95 7.01
C VAL A 189 -4.43 -15.30 6.27
N PHE A 190 -5.40 -15.47 5.38
CA PHE A 190 -5.52 -16.68 4.58
C PHE A 190 -4.35 -16.87 3.61
N MET A 191 -3.92 -15.81 2.92
CA MET A 191 -2.72 -15.82 2.09
C MET A 191 -1.48 -16.18 2.93
N MET A 192 -1.29 -15.56 4.10
CA MET A 192 -0.17 -15.89 4.99
C MET A 192 -0.20 -17.36 5.43
N ALA A 193 -1.37 -17.89 5.78
CA ALA A 193 -1.54 -19.29 6.15
C ALA A 193 -1.09 -20.22 5.00
N LEU A 194 -1.58 -19.96 3.80
CA LEU A 194 -1.20 -20.67 2.56
C LEU A 194 0.31 -20.64 2.31
N GLY A 195 0.94 -19.47 2.47
CA GLY A 195 2.40 -19.32 2.36
C GLY A 195 3.16 -20.12 3.41
N ARG A 196 2.67 -20.16 4.65
CA ARG A 196 3.30 -20.92 5.76
C ARG A 196 3.27 -22.43 5.55
N VAL A 197 2.20 -22.99 4.97
CA VAL A 197 2.15 -24.43 4.65
C VAL A 197 3.28 -24.85 3.72
N SER A 198 3.70 -23.97 2.82
CA SER A 198 4.76 -24.27 1.84
C SER A 198 6.17 -24.35 2.42
N ILE A 199 6.38 -23.81 3.63
CA ILE A 199 7.67 -23.79 4.35
C ILE A 199 7.71 -24.82 5.49
N LEU A 200 6.54 -25.31 5.91
CA LEU A 200 6.42 -26.18 7.07
C LEU A 200 7.06 -27.56 6.82
N ASP A 201 7.87 -28.03 7.77
CA ASP A 201 8.43 -29.38 7.74
C ASP A 201 7.34 -30.46 7.70
N GLU A 202 7.56 -31.52 6.93
CA GLU A 202 6.55 -32.57 6.70
C GLU A 202 6.13 -33.26 8.01
N ALA A 203 7.04 -33.40 8.98
CA ALA A 203 6.75 -33.95 10.31
C ALA A 203 5.84 -33.04 11.14
N ALA A 204 6.13 -31.73 11.16
CA ALA A 204 5.30 -30.74 11.85
C ALA A 204 3.92 -30.59 11.17
N GLY A 205 3.88 -30.58 9.83
CA GLY A 205 2.63 -30.53 9.06
C GLY A 205 1.74 -31.75 9.27
N LYS A 206 2.32 -32.95 9.38
CA LYS A 206 1.57 -34.17 9.72
C LYS A 206 0.95 -34.09 11.11
N SER A 207 1.65 -33.51 12.10
CA SER A 207 1.08 -33.32 13.44
C SER A 207 -0.11 -32.36 13.45
N LEU A 208 -0.10 -31.35 12.58
CA LEU A 208 -1.20 -30.40 12.41
C LEU A 208 -2.31 -30.92 11.48
N GLY A 209 -2.06 -32.02 10.78
CA GLY A 209 -2.96 -32.58 9.76
C GLY A 209 -3.08 -31.71 8.51
N LEU A 210 -2.04 -30.93 8.20
CA LEU A 210 -1.96 -30.05 7.04
C LEU A 210 -0.51 -29.99 6.55
N TRP A 211 -0.23 -30.49 5.35
CA TRP A 211 1.12 -30.47 4.79
C TRP A 211 1.13 -30.29 3.28
N HIS A 212 2.28 -29.87 2.78
CA HIS A 212 2.55 -29.71 1.35
C HIS A 212 3.31 -30.93 0.82
N ARG A 213 2.87 -31.50 -0.30
CA ARG A 213 3.58 -32.58 -0.99
C ARG A 213 3.48 -32.38 -2.51
N GLY A 214 4.61 -32.13 -3.16
CA GLY A 214 4.66 -31.84 -4.60
C GLY A 214 3.89 -30.56 -4.93
N ASN A 215 2.99 -30.59 -5.91
CA ASN A 215 2.11 -29.45 -6.26
C ASN A 215 0.73 -29.54 -5.59
N SER A 216 0.63 -30.17 -4.42
CA SER A 216 -0.65 -30.39 -3.75
C SER A 216 -0.57 -30.13 -2.25
N LEU A 217 -1.62 -29.48 -1.75
CA LEU A 217 -1.88 -29.26 -0.35
C LEU A 217 -2.77 -30.40 0.16
N ILE A 218 -2.35 -31.04 1.24
CA ILE A 218 -3.01 -32.20 1.81
C ILE A 218 -3.48 -31.87 3.22
N ALA A 219 -4.77 -32.06 3.47
CA ALA A 219 -5.38 -31.93 4.79
C ALA A 219 -5.95 -33.29 5.22
N THR A 220 -5.82 -33.64 6.50
CA THR A 220 -6.42 -34.85 7.06
C THR A 220 -7.61 -34.54 7.95
N TYR A 221 -8.63 -35.38 7.83
CA TYR A 221 -9.82 -35.35 8.66
C TYR A 221 -10.16 -36.74 9.19
N GLY A 222 -10.68 -36.81 10.42
CA GLY A 222 -11.10 -38.04 11.09
C GLY A 222 -10.21 -38.45 12.26
N THR A 223 -10.84 -38.95 13.33
CA THR A 223 -10.19 -39.53 14.52
C THR A 223 -9.94 -41.03 14.40
N GLY A 224 -10.53 -41.69 13.38
CA GLY A 224 -10.40 -43.12 13.10
C GLY A 224 -9.74 -43.39 11.74
N GLU A 225 -10.53 -43.58 10.67
CA GLU A 225 -9.98 -43.65 9.31
C GLU A 225 -9.68 -42.25 8.79
N LEU A 226 -8.38 -41.92 8.67
CA LEU A 226 -7.93 -40.64 8.14
C LEU A 226 -8.30 -40.51 6.66
N VAL A 227 -9.17 -39.54 6.35
CA VAL A 227 -9.48 -39.12 4.99
C VAL A 227 -8.44 -38.08 4.56
N GLU A 228 -7.72 -38.37 3.48
CA GLU A 228 -6.78 -37.44 2.87
C GLU A 228 -7.52 -36.57 1.84
N MET A 229 -7.66 -35.29 2.15
CA MET A 229 -8.21 -34.27 1.26
C MET A 229 -7.07 -33.60 0.50
N ARG A 230 -7.11 -33.66 -0.82
CA ARG A 230 -6.08 -33.07 -1.69
C ARG A 230 -6.64 -31.91 -2.48
N ILE A 231 -5.95 -30.78 -2.42
CA ILE A 231 -6.19 -29.58 -3.23
C ILE A 231 -4.91 -29.25 -4.00
N GLY A 232 -5.03 -28.97 -5.30
CA GLY A 232 -3.93 -28.47 -6.11
C GLY A 232 -3.43 -27.12 -5.61
N GLU A 233 -2.12 -26.93 -5.55
CA GLU A 233 -1.50 -25.68 -5.11
C GLU A 233 -1.99 -24.47 -5.92
N ARG A 234 -2.02 -24.63 -7.24
CA ARG A 234 -2.57 -23.63 -8.17
C ARG A 234 -4.05 -23.40 -7.92
N THR A 235 -4.80 -24.47 -7.67
CA THR A 235 -6.24 -24.40 -7.39
C THR A 235 -6.53 -23.59 -6.13
N ALA A 236 -5.72 -23.72 -5.07
CA ALA A 236 -5.90 -22.95 -3.84
C ALA A 236 -5.68 -21.44 -4.06
N ILE A 237 -4.68 -21.08 -4.88
CA ILE A 237 -4.38 -19.69 -5.21
C ILE A 237 -5.42 -19.12 -6.19
N LEU A 238 -5.77 -19.88 -7.23
CA LEU A 238 -6.81 -19.54 -8.20
C LEU A 238 -8.16 -19.33 -7.50
N ALA A 239 -8.50 -20.17 -6.54
CA ALA A 239 -9.72 -20.01 -5.74
C ALA A 239 -9.77 -18.65 -5.04
N LEU A 240 -8.64 -18.19 -4.49
CA LEU A 240 -8.55 -16.90 -3.83
C LEU A 240 -8.67 -15.75 -4.84
N SER A 241 -7.97 -15.85 -5.98
CA SER A 241 -8.08 -14.88 -7.09
C SER A 241 -9.50 -14.73 -7.61
N LEU A 242 -10.18 -15.86 -7.81
CA LEU A 242 -11.56 -15.93 -8.28
C LEU A 242 -12.55 -15.33 -7.27
N SER A 243 -12.40 -15.62 -5.98
CA SER A 243 -13.23 -15.00 -4.93
C SER A 243 -13.04 -13.49 -4.88
N THR A 244 -11.78 -13.01 -4.86
CA THR A 244 -11.50 -11.57 -4.84
C THR A 244 -11.93 -10.89 -6.14
N GLY A 245 -11.76 -11.53 -7.29
CA GLY A 245 -12.17 -10.98 -8.60
C GLY A 245 -13.68 -10.86 -8.71
N MET A 246 -14.44 -11.85 -8.22
CA MET A 246 -15.89 -11.73 -8.13
C MET A 246 -16.33 -10.61 -7.19
N CYS A 247 -15.59 -10.36 -6.10
CA CYS A 247 -15.84 -9.21 -5.24
C CYS A 247 -15.63 -7.89 -5.98
N GLY A 248 -14.55 -7.75 -6.75
CA GLY A 248 -14.30 -6.59 -7.60
C GLY A 248 -15.43 -6.34 -8.61
N VAL A 249 -15.85 -7.39 -9.33
CA VAL A 249 -16.95 -7.30 -10.31
C VAL A 249 -18.27 -6.91 -9.66
N LEU A 250 -18.69 -7.59 -8.59
CA LEU A 250 -19.98 -7.33 -7.94
C LEU A 250 -20.02 -5.98 -7.23
N THR A 251 -18.93 -5.56 -6.59
CA THR A 251 -18.86 -4.23 -5.98
C THR A 251 -18.80 -3.14 -7.05
N THR A 252 -18.14 -3.35 -8.20
CA THR A 252 -18.20 -2.43 -9.34
C THR A 252 -19.64 -2.27 -9.84
N LEU A 253 -20.35 -3.37 -10.07
CA LEU A 253 -21.77 -3.32 -10.46
C LEU A 253 -22.63 -2.64 -9.39
N GLY A 254 -22.37 -2.96 -8.11
CA GLY A 254 -23.03 -2.33 -6.97
C GLY A 254 -22.80 -0.82 -6.91
N SER A 255 -21.59 -0.34 -7.23
CA SER A 255 -21.28 1.09 -7.25
C SER A 255 -22.15 1.87 -8.24
N VAL A 256 -22.44 1.27 -9.40
CA VAL A 256 -23.29 1.84 -10.44
C VAL A 256 -24.75 1.84 -10.00
N LEU A 257 -25.22 0.72 -9.44
CA LEU A 257 -26.60 0.57 -8.97
C LEU A 257 -26.93 1.52 -7.81
N LEU A 258 -26.01 1.67 -6.87
CA LEU A 258 -26.17 2.46 -5.65
C LEU A 258 -25.84 3.95 -5.86
N ARG A 259 -25.38 4.34 -7.06
CA ARG A 259 -24.84 5.68 -7.36
C ARG A 259 -23.84 6.12 -6.29
N ALA A 260 -22.93 5.22 -5.97
CA ALA A 260 -22.05 5.36 -4.83
C ALA A 260 -21.08 6.56 -5.01
N PRO A 261 -20.67 7.22 -3.91
CA PRO A 261 -19.71 8.32 -3.95
C PRO A 261 -18.35 7.79 -4.37
N LEU A 262 -17.46 8.71 -4.76
CA LEU A 262 -16.12 8.39 -5.24
C LEU A 262 -15.34 7.47 -4.29
N THR A 263 -15.51 7.62 -2.97
CA THR A 263 -14.84 6.79 -1.96
C THR A 263 -15.14 5.31 -2.09
N PHE A 264 -16.33 4.96 -2.59
CA PHE A 264 -16.71 3.56 -2.80
C PHE A 264 -15.86 2.90 -3.89
N THR A 265 -15.32 3.67 -4.85
CA THR A 265 -14.52 3.13 -5.97
C THR A 265 -13.21 2.49 -5.50
N LEU A 266 -12.73 2.81 -4.29
CA LEU A 266 -11.58 2.14 -3.68
C LEU A 266 -11.82 0.64 -3.51
N VAL A 267 -13.03 0.24 -3.08
CA VAL A 267 -13.36 -1.17 -2.79
C VAL A 267 -13.18 -2.10 -3.98
N PRO A 268 -13.82 -1.86 -5.16
CA PRO A 268 -13.60 -2.70 -6.32
C PRO A 268 -12.15 -2.68 -6.80
N ILE A 269 -11.49 -1.52 -6.76
CA ILE A 269 -10.07 -1.39 -7.17
C ILE A 269 -9.16 -2.27 -6.29
N THR A 270 -9.34 -2.25 -4.97
CA THR A 270 -8.55 -3.08 -4.05
C THR A 270 -8.75 -4.57 -4.35
N PHE A 271 -9.99 -5.01 -4.59
CA PHE A 271 -10.28 -6.40 -4.90
C PHE A 271 -9.72 -6.84 -6.26
N ASP A 272 -9.77 -5.98 -7.26
CA ASP A 272 -9.18 -6.24 -8.57
C ASP A 272 -7.66 -6.38 -8.45
N MET A 273 -6.99 -5.48 -7.71
CA MET A 273 -5.55 -5.58 -7.43
C MET A 273 -5.21 -6.89 -6.71
N LEU A 274 -5.98 -7.29 -5.69
CA LEU A 274 -5.77 -8.57 -5.00
C LEU A 274 -6.00 -9.78 -5.94
N SER A 275 -7.01 -9.72 -6.81
CA SER A 275 -7.29 -10.76 -7.79
C SER A 275 -6.15 -10.94 -8.78
N VAL A 276 -5.61 -9.84 -9.32
CA VAL A 276 -4.45 -9.84 -10.21
C VAL A 276 -3.20 -10.35 -9.48
N LEU A 277 -2.94 -9.86 -8.27
CA LEU A 277 -1.78 -10.29 -7.47
C LEU A 277 -1.78 -11.80 -7.24
N THR A 278 -2.94 -12.34 -6.90
CA THR A 278 -3.11 -13.76 -6.58
C THR A 278 -3.11 -14.62 -7.84
N ALA A 279 -3.65 -14.14 -8.96
CA ALA A 279 -3.47 -14.78 -10.26
C ALA A 279 -1.98 -14.86 -10.66
N LEU A 280 -1.18 -13.81 -10.40
CA LEU A 280 0.26 -13.85 -10.66
C LEU A 280 0.99 -14.88 -9.78
N MET A 281 0.53 -15.08 -8.54
CA MET A 281 1.06 -16.12 -7.65
C MET A 281 0.75 -17.53 -8.14
N GLU A 282 -0.34 -17.74 -8.87
CA GLU A 282 -0.72 -19.06 -9.40
C GLU A 282 0.39 -19.66 -10.28
N PHE A 283 1.00 -18.82 -11.13
CA PHE A 283 2.09 -19.23 -12.01
C PHE A 283 3.35 -19.64 -11.25
N GLN A 284 3.54 -19.16 -10.01
CA GLN A 284 4.75 -19.38 -9.21
C GLN A 284 4.58 -20.40 -8.08
N GLY A 285 3.35 -20.63 -7.65
CA GLY A 285 3.04 -21.44 -6.47
C GLY A 285 3.13 -20.67 -5.14
N LEU A 286 2.71 -21.34 -4.07
CA LEU A 286 2.58 -20.88 -2.68
C LEU A 286 3.90 -20.37 -2.09
N ARG A 287 5.04 -20.84 -2.59
CA ARG A 287 6.37 -20.39 -2.14
C ARG A 287 6.64 -18.91 -2.47
N SER A 288 5.89 -18.31 -3.39
CA SER A 288 5.97 -16.88 -3.69
C SER A 288 5.39 -16.00 -2.58
N ILE A 289 4.36 -16.48 -1.88
CA ILE A 289 3.65 -15.75 -0.83
C ILE A 289 4.55 -15.33 0.34
N PRO A 290 5.32 -16.22 0.98
CA PRO A 290 6.19 -15.82 2.09
C PRO A 290 7.30 -14.86 1.65
N ARG A 291 7.80 -14.99 0.41
CA ARG A 291 8.78 -14.04 -0.16
C ARG A 291 8.18 -12.65 -0.31
N MET A 292 6.95 -12.56 -0.82
CA MET A 292 6.22 -11.30 -0.91
C MET A 292 6.11 -10.63 0.45
N PHE A 293 5.66 -11.35 1.48
CA PHE A 293 5.55 -10.78 2.83
C PHE A 293 6.90 -10.41 3.45
N TRP A 294 7.98 -11.13 3.12
CA TRP A 294 9.32 -10.78 3.56
C TRP A 294 9.82 -9.48 2.92
N ASP A 295 9.68 -9.34 1.60
CA ASP A 295 10.02 -8.12 0.87
C ASP A 295 9.19 -6.92 1.37
N MET A 296 7.94 -7.17 1.79
CA MET A 296 7.06 -6.18 2.41
C MET A 296 7.48 -5.77 3.83
N LYS A 297 8.51 -6.34 4.46
CA LYS A 297 9.00 -5.86 5.77
C LYS A 297 9.45 -4.39 5.75
N MET A 298 9.81 -3.87 4.56
CA MET A 298 10.14 -2.47 4.35
C MET A 298 8.90 -1.55 4.20
N LEU A 299 7.68 -2.06 4.40
CA LEU A 299 6.41 -1.31 4.26
C LEU A 299 6.42 0.03 5.00
N GLY A 300 6.99 0.07 6.20
CA GLY A 300 7.08 1.30 7.00
C GLY A 300 7.85 2.41 6.27
N MET A 301 8.97 2.07 5.62
CA MET A 301 9.75 3.03 4.83
C MET A 301 9.03 3.43 3.55
N SER A 302 8.35 2.48 2.90
CA SER A 302 7.52 2.71 1.72
C SER A 302 6.35 3.67 1.99
N ILE A 303 5.63 3.48 3.10
CA ILE A 303 4.55 4.39 3.52
C ILE A 303 5.12 5.78 3.82
N LEU A 304 6.27 5.86 4.50
CA LEU A 304 6.93 7.13 4.79
C LEU A 304 7.28 7.89 3.50
N THR A 305 7.84 7.20 2.51
CA THR A 305 8.17 7.83 1.23
C THR A 305 6.95 8.29 0.45
N MET A 306 5.87 7.52 0.47
CA MET A 306 4.62 7.93 -0.17
C MET A 306 3.98 9.12 0.58
N SER A 307 4.06 9.13 1.90
CA SER A 307 3.59 10.26 2.71
C SER A 307 4.36 11.54 2.38
N LEU A 308 5.69 11.45 2.21
CA LEU A 308 6.53 12.55 1.76
C LEU A 308 6.10 13.07 0.38
N VAL A 309 5.94 12.18 -0.59
CA VAL A 309 5.54 12.51 -1.96
C VAL A 309 4.16 13.19 -1.99
N ILE A 310 3.21 12.65 -1.24
CA ILE A 310 1.84 13.19 -1.16
C ILE A 310 1.86 14.57 -0.49
N SER A 311 2.52 14.70 0.67
CA SER A 311 2.62 15.95 1.42
C SER A 311 3.22 17.08 0.59
N TRP A 312 4.36 16.83 -0.06
CA TRP A 312 4.98 17.80 -0.96
C TRP A 312 4.18 18.01 -2.24
N GLY A 313 3.51 16.97 -2.76
CA GLY A 313 2.67 17.08 -3.95
C GLY A 313 1.46 17.99 -3.74
N VAL A 314 0.80 17.91 -2.58
CA VAL A 314 -0.29 18.83 -2.21
C VAL A 314 0.23 20.27 -2.18
N TYR A 315 1.37 20.52 -1.55
CA TYR A 315 1.94 21.86 -1.48
C TYR A 315 2.38 22.38 -2.85
N LEU A 316 3.07 21.55 -3.65
CA LEU A 316 3.50 21.89 -5.01
C LEU A 316 2.29 22.20 -5.91
N SER A 317 1.16 21.51 -5.72
CA SER A 317 -0.07 21.81 -6.48
C SER A 317 -0.56 23.23 -6.22
N GLY A 318 -0.46 23.72 -4.98
CA GLY A 318 -0.76 25.12 -4.64
C GLY A 318 0.20 26.11 -5.31
N VAL A 319 1.50 25.78 -5.37
CA VAL A 319 2.49 26.58 -6.09
C VAL A 319 2.16 26.64 -7.59
N VAL A 320 1.83 25.51 -8.20
CA VAL A 320 1.45 25.44 -9.63
C VAL A 320 0.19 26.27 -9.89
N TYR A 321 -0.82 26.19 -9.01
CA TYR A 321 -2.04 26.98 -9.16
C TYR A 321 -1.77 28.48 -9.00
N TYR A 322 -0.97 28.86 -8.02
CA TYR A 322 -0.57 30.26 -7.81
C TYR A 322 0.18 30.83 -9.02
N ILE A 323 1.17 30.11 -9.55
CA ILE A 323 1.91 30.50 -10.76
C ILE A 323 0.96 30.59 -11.95
N SER A 324 0.05 29.62 -12.11
CA SER A 324 -0.94 29.63 -13.20
C SER A 324 -1.86 30.85 -13.13
N LYS A 325 -2.24 31.27 -11.92
CA LYS A 325 -3.03 32.48 -11.67
C LYS A 325 -2.25 33.75 -12.02
N ILE A 326 -0.97 33.83 -11.67
CA ILE A 326 -0.10 34.96 -12.05
C ILE A 326 0.08 35.05 -13.56
N LEU A 327 0.20 33.91 -14.23
CA LEU A 327 0.38 33.83 -15.69
C LEU A 327 -0.93 33.90 -16.47
N GLU A 328 -2.06 34.14 -15.80
CA GLU A 328 -3.41 34.20 -16.39
C GLU A 328 -3.77 32.96 -17.23
N LEU A 329 -3.22 31.80 -16.88
CA LEU A 329 -3.49 30.55 -17.56
C LEU A 329 -4.89 30.04 -17.15
N SER A 330 -5.76 29.80 -18.12
CA SER A 330 -7.12 29.29 -17.93
C SER A 330 -7.14 27.77 -17.63
N ILE A 331 -6.40 27.33 -16.61
CA ILE A 331 -6.33 25.93 -16.20
C ILE A 331 -7.38 25.66 -15.14
N SER A 332 -8.23 24.65 -15.34
CA SER A 332 -9.23 24.27 -14.35
C SER A 332 -8.58 23.63 -13.12
N THR A 333 -9.18 23.86 -11.95
CA THR A 333 -8.74 23.24 -10.68
C THR A 333 -8.71 21.71 -10.79
N ASN A 334 -9.74 21.10 -11.38
CA ASN A 334 -9.83 19.66 -11.60
C ASN A 334 -8.66 19.12 -12.45
N MET A 335 -8.18 19.88 -13.44
CA MET A 335 -7.05 19.47 -14.27
C MET A 335 -5.76 19.43 -13.47
N ILE A 336 -5.51 20.43 -12.62
CA ILE A 336 -4.32 20.48 -11.75
C ILE A 336 -4.34 19.33 -10.75
N VAL A 337 -5.47 19.11 -10.08
CA VAL A 337 -5.59 18.03 -9.09
C VAL A 337 -5.41 16.67 -9.76
N THR A 338 -6.03 16.44 -10.93
CA THR A 338 -5.87 15.19 -11.69
C THR A 338 -4.42 14.96 -12.13
N MET A 339 -3.74 16.00 -12.63
CA MET A 339 -2.34 15.90 -13.03
C MET A 339 -1.45 15.50 -11.84
N VAL A 340 -1.69 16.08 -10.67
CA VAL A 340 -0.95 15.77 -9.44
C VAL A 340 -1.21 14.33 -8.99
N SER A 341 -2.47 13.88 -9.04
CA SER A 341 -2.81 12.47 -8.74
C SER A 341 -2.13 11.49 -9.70
N CYS A 342 -2.09 11.80 -11.00
CA CYS A 342 -1.34 11.01 -11.99
C CYS A 342 0.16 10.97 -11.69
N MET A 343 0.76 12.11 -11.30
CA MET A 343 2.16 12.16 -10.87
C MET A 343 2.39 11.28 -9.63
N TRP A 344 1.49 11.29 -8.65
CA TRP A 344 1.61 10.40 -7.48
C TRP A 344 1.60 8.93 -7.86
N MET A 345 0.74 8.51 -8.79
CA MET A 345 0.72 7.12 -9.28
C MET A 345 2.04 6.76 -9.98
N ILE A 346 2.58 7.64 -10.83
CA ILE A 346 3.87 7.41 -11.50
C ILE A 346 5.00 7.32 -10.47
N ILE A 347 5.01 8.22 -9.48
CA ILE A 347 6.00 8.19 -8.40
C ILE A 347 5.81 6.94 -7.54
N ALA A 348 4.58 6.50 -7.27
CA ALA A 348 4.30 5.26 -6.54
C ALA A 348 4.95 4.05 -7.23
N ILE A 349 4.79 3.93 -8.54
CA ILE A 349 5.34 2.82 -9.34
C ILE A 349 6.87 2.90 -9.40
N THR A 350 7.42 4.07 -9.73
CA THR A 350 8.87 4.26 -9.86
C THR A 350 9.60 4.14 -8.52
N SER A 351 9.06 4.72 -7.45
CA SER A 351 9.62 4.57 -6.10
C SER A 351 9.56 3.12 -5.61
N SER A 352 8.51 2.35 -5.93
CA SER A 352 8.44 0.92 -5.62
C SER A 352 9.60 0.13 -6.24
N ALA A 353 10.02 0.52 -7.44
CA ALA A 353 11.16 -0.09 -8.10
C ALA A 353 12.51 0.35 -7.49
N LEU A 354 12.62 1.62 -7.07
CA LEU A 354 13.87 2.24 -6.60
C LEU A 354 14.17 2.03 -5.11
N LEU A 355 13.17 2.15 -4.24
CA LEU A 355 13.31 2.00 -2.78
C LEU A 355 13.91 0.64 -2.38
N ARG A 356 13.72 -0.35 -3.25
CA ARG A 356 14.22 -1.70 -3.04
C ARG A 356 15.74 -1.85 -3.23
N ASN A 357 16.40 -0.87 -3.87
CA ASN A 357 17.86 -0.84 -4.02
C ASN A 357 18.55 -0.02 -2.93
N LEU A 358 17.76 0.66 -2.10
CA LEU A 358 18.26 1.48 -1.02
C LEU A 358 18.06 0.72 0.28
N SER A 359 19.10 0.59 1.08
CA SER A 359 19.02 0.18 2.48
C SER A 359 18.96 1.45 3.34
N PRO A 360 17.79 2.09 3.49
CA PRO A 360 17.71 3.36 4.19
C PRO A 360 18.13 3.17 5.63
N THR A 361 19.11 3.97 6.06
CA THR A 361 19.51 4.03 7.47
C THR A 361 18.41 4.72 8.29
N LYS A 362 18.36 4.46 9.61
CA LYS A 362 17.44 5.13 10.54
C LYS A 362 17.49 6.68 10.43
N ARG A 363 18.65 7.24 10.07
CA ARG A 363 18.82 8.68 9.83
C ARG A 363 18.04 9.18 8.62
N VAL A 364 18.03 8.41 7.53
CA VAL A 364 17.26 8.75 6.31
C VAL A 364 15.76 8.66 6.58
N ALA A 365 15.32 7.68 7.38
CA ALA A 365 13.93 7.59 7.83
C ALA A 365 13.51 8.80 8.66
N LEU A 366 14.35 9.22 9.62
CA LEU A 366 14.08 10.39 10.45
C LEU A 366 14.04 11.69 9.62
N LEU A 367 14.99 11.87 8.70
CA LEU A 367 14.99 13.00 7.77
C LEU A 367 13.76 13.00 6.87
N GLY A 368 13.36 11.83 6.34
CA GLY A 368 12.13 11.68 5.56
C GLY A 368 10.89 12.09 6.36
N ALA A 369 10.76 11.62 7.62
CA ALA A 369 9.66 12.00 8.49
C ALA A 369 9.62 13.51 8.75
N LEU A 370 10.76 14.13 9.07
CA LEU A 370 10.86 15.57 9.27
C LEU A 370 10.48 16.34 8.00
N LEU A 371 11.01 15.95 6.84
CA LEU A 371 10.69 16.55 5.55
C LEU A 371 9.21 16.41 5.18
N THR A 372 8.54 15.35 5.64
CA THR A 372 7.10 15.13 5.41
C THR A 372 6.22 16.11 6.19
N LEU A 373 6.70 16.57 7.35
CA LEU A 373 6.01 17.52 8.23
C LEU A 373 6.17 18.98 7.79
N ILE A 374 7.17 19.30 6.95
CA ILE A 374 7.42 20.67 6.49
C ILE A 374 6.20 21.25 5.74
N PRO A 375 5.62 20.58 4.72
CA PRO A 375 4.49 21.16 3.99
C PRO A 375 3.26 21.43 4.87
N PRO A 376 2.83 20.52 5.77
CA PRO A 376 1.79 20.82 6.75
C PRO A 376 2.12 22.05 7.59
N LEU A 377 3.34 22.16 8.11
CA LEU A 377 3.77 23.32 8.90
C LEU A 377 3.71 24.62 8.09
N LEU A 378 4.14 24.59 6.82
CA LEU A 378 4.05 25.73 5.91
C LEU A 378 2.61 26.15 5.62
N LEU A 379 1.66 25.21 5.62
CA LEU A 379 0.24 25.50 5.46
C LEU A 379 -0.42 26.01 6.76
N PHE A 380 0.15 25.72 7.93
CA PHE A 380 -0.35 26.22 9.22
C PHE A 380 0.14 27.63 9.57
N LEU A 381 1.38 27.97 9.20
CA LEU A 381 1.95 29.32 9.29
C LEU A 381 1.15 30.33 8.47
#